data_AF-A0A951GR15-F1
#
_entry.id   AF-A0A951GR15-F1
#
_cell.length_a   1.000
_cell.length_b   1.000
_cell.length_c   1.000
_cell.angle_alpha   90.00
_cell.angle_beta   90.00
_cell.angle_gamma   90.00
#
_symmetry.space_group_name_H-M   'P 1'
#
loop_
_entity.id
_entity.type
_entity.pdbx_description
1 polymer ?
#
loop_
_entity_poly.entity_id
_entity_poly.type
_entity_poly.pdbx_seq_one_letter_code
_entity_poly.pdbx_strand_id
1 'polypeptide(L)'
;MELDGKDQEELVQRLAGWSEAGAVTGEKYFKFLINQAAFDPDLRFAGAAGYIGDAYYNALHLVLWALNIGTNPKDKNAALGSILYPLIRGPIGLEGRVFIAGLIVKYRLLRSDAVRAELQARYQIPAVPAPAGTSQTGPQVDWADDTEQLELQGWFTPEPQLYPMSMIMTAAARARSICRVEVGAINMMGTGILIAPDLVLTNYHVMGASLAADPAALKTNSASTVLRFGAFAETLNADVGQEVRLHAEDAIVASCPRRDFALLRTGGSIADAENVAPFWELGADPAKRDPLYVLQHPEGGPMSLALSSKGVTWIDPEQINIQYTTRTASGSSGSPCFNAKWQLVALHHAGAGSKGEGILMRSIFTQIAGFLHQ
;
A
#
# COMPACT_ATOMS: atom_id res chain seq x y z
N MET A 1 8.89 16.65 -2.16
CA MET A 1 9.39 16.08 -3.42
C MET A 1 10.27 14.90 -3.05
N GLU A 2 10.04 13.72 -3.63
CA GLU A 2 10.77 12.49 -3.29
C GLU A 2 11.40 11.96 -4.59
N LEU A 3 12.70 11.65 -4.55
CA LEU A 3 13.38 10.95 -5.64
C LEU A 3 13.03 9.46 -5.58
N ASP A 4 13.04 8.76 -6.71
CA ASP A 4 13.04 7.30 -6.68
C ASP A 4 14.29 6.78 -5.96
N GLY A 5 14.15 5.66 -5.24
CA GLY A 5 15.24 5.11 -4.42
C GLY A 5 16.50 4.77 -5.22
N LYS A 6 16.36 4.30 -6.47
CA LYS A 6 17.52 3.99 -7.33
C LYS A 6 18.22 5.26 -7.81
N ASP A 7 17.45 6.26 -8.24
CA ASP A 7 17.99 7.54 -8.71
C ASP A 7 18.70 8.30 -7.57
N GLN A 8 18.17 8.20 -6.35
CA GLN A 8 18.80 8.76 -5.15
C GLN A 8 20.13 8.06 -4.85
N GLU A 9 20.15 6.72 -4.84
CA GLU A 9 21.37 5.94 -4.59
C GLU A 9 22.45 6.23 -5.64
N GLU A 10 22.09 6.25 -6.93
CA GLU A 10 23.02 6.56 -8.00
C GLU A 10 23.56 8.00 -7.90
N LEU A 11 22.70 8.96 -7.56
CA LEU A 11 23.13 10.34 -7.33
C LEU A 11 24.15 10.43 -6.18
N VAL A 12 23.89 9.74 -5.06
CA VAL A 12 24.81 9.71 -3.92
C VAL A 12 26.16 9.10 -4.31
N GLN A 13 26.16 7.96 -5.00
CA GLN A 13 27.40 7.32 -5.46
C GLN A 13 28.20 8.22 -6.41
N ARG A 14 27.53 8.88 -7.36
CA ARG A 14 28.21 9.79 -8.31
C ARG A 14 28.77 11.03 -7.62
N LEU A 15 28.03 11.64 -6.69
CA LEU A 15 28.52 12.77 -5.90
C LEU A 15 29.72 12.40 -5.04
N ALA A 16 29.68 11.22 -4.42
CA ALA A 16 30.82 10.68 -3.67
C ALA A 16 32.05 10.54 -4.56
N GLY A 17 31.91 9.86 -5.71
CA GLY A 17 33.01 9.69 -6.67
C GLY A 17 33.56 11.01 -7.21
N TRP A 18 32.71 12.00 -7.51
CA TRP A 18 33.17 13.34 -7.93
C TRP A 18 33.90 14.09 -6.83
N SER A 19 33.53 13.88 -5.56
CA SER A 19 34.22 14.46 -4.40
C SER A 19 35.61 13.85 -4.17
N GLU A 20 35.92 12.70 -4.76
CA GLU A 20 37.23 12.05 -4.66
C GLU A 20 38.12 12.35 -5.88
N ALA A 21 37.51 12.46 -7.06
CA ALA A 21 38.24 12.64 -8.32
C ALA A 21 38.43 14.11 -8.75
N GLY A 22 37.77 15.06 -8.09
CA GLY A 22 37.76 16.48 -8.47
C GLY A 22 38.96 17.29 -7.99
N ALA A 23 39.09 18.53 -8.49
CA ALA A 23 40.11 19.49 -8.02
C ALA A 23 39.84 20.00 -6.58
N VAL A 24 38.58 19.94 -6.15
CA VAL A 24 38.17 20.17 -4.75
C VAL A 24 37.66 18.83 -4.24
N THR A 25 38.24 18.32 -3.15
CA THR A 25 37.94 16.97 -2.66
C THR A 25 37.37 16.94 -1.24
N GLY A 26 36.76 15.80 -0.89
CA GLY A 26 36.23 15.54 0.45
C GLY A 26 35.20 16.57 0.90
N GLU A 27 35.22 16.95 2.18
CA GLU A 27 34.27 17.92 2.74
C GLU A 27 34.23 19.27 2.00
N LYS A 28 35.39 19.71 1.47
CA LYS A 28 35.48 20.98 0.75
C LYS A 28 34.66 20.96 -0.53
N TYR A 29 34.50 19.79 -1.16
CA TYR A 29 33.70 19.62 -2.36
C TYR A 29 32.23 19.94 -2.08
N PHE A 30 31.65 19.35 -1.03
CA PHE A 30 30.24 19.56 -0.70
C PHE A 30 29.97 21.00 -0.24
N LYS A 31 30.87 21.59 0.56
CA LYS A 31 30.81 23.02 0.91
C LYS A 31 30.90 23.91 -0.34
N PHE A 32 31.73 23.54 -1.31
CA PHE A 32 31.81 24.23 -2.60
C PHE A 32 30.47 24.16 -3.36
N LEU A 33 29.80 22.99 -3.41
CA LEU A 33 28.49 22.86 -4.06
C LEU A 33 27.43 23.76 -3.43
N ILE A 34 27.37 23.81 -2.09
CA ILE A 34 26.46 24.70 -1.36
C ILE A 34 26.72 26.17 -1.68
N ASN A 35 27.99 26.56 -1.82
CA ASN A 35 28.35 27.94 -2.15
C ASN A 35 28.02 28.31 -3.60
N GLN A 36 28.04 27.35 -4.52
CA GLN A 36 27.60 27.55 -5.91
C GLN A 36 26.08 27.65 -6.03
N ALA A 37 25.34 27.06 -5.09
CA ALA A 37 23.89 27.15 -5.08
C ALA A 37 23.42 28.58 -4.78
N ALA A 38 22.32 28.97 -5.43
CA ALA A 38 21.67 30.26 -5.26
C ALA A 38 20.87 30.35 -3.95
N PHE A 39 21.45 29.92 -2.84
CA PHE A 39 20.88 30.01 -1.49
C PHE A 39 21.07 31.42 -0.89
N ASP A 40 20.24 31.74 0.10
CA ASP A 40 20.46 32.86 1.02
C ASP A 40 21.57 32.53 2.05
N PRO A 41 22.08 33.50 2.82
CA PRO A 41 23.17 33.25 3.77
C PRO A 41 22.86 32.19 4.83
N ASP A 42 21.61 32.10 5.31
CA ASP A 42 21.23 31.18 6.38
C ASP A 42 21.22 29.73 5.87
N LEU A 43 20.63 29.49 4.70
CA LEU A 43 20.65 28.19 4.05
C LEU A 43 22.06 27.77 3.62
N ARG A 44 22.91 28.72 3.21
CA ARG A 44 24.33 28.42 2.92
C ARG A 44 25.06 27.98 4.17
N PHE A 45 24.87 28.68 5.28
CA PHE A 45 25.49 28.34 6.55
C PHE A 45 25.02 26.95 7.03
N ALA A 46 23.71 26.72 7.03
CA ALA A 46 23.13 25.43 7.41
C ALA A 46 23.61 24.28 6.52
N GLY A 47 23.66 24.51 5.20
CA GLY A 47 24.09 23.50 4.23
C GLY A 47 25.57 23.20 4.25
N ALA A 48 26.41 24.12 4.72
CA ALA A 48 27.86 23.95 4.81
C ALA A 48 28.31 23.14 6.04
N ALA A 49 27.39 22.86 6.98
CA ALA A 49 27.66 22.12 8.21
C ALA A 49 27.54 20.60 8.04
N GLY A 50 28.05 19.83 9.01
CA GLY A 50 27.75 18.40 9.15
C GLY A 50 28.49 17.44 8.21
N TYR A 51 29.40 17.93 7.36
CA TYR A 51 30.25 17.04 6.55
C TYR A 51 31.38 16.48 7.40
N ILE A 52 31.23 15.22 7.82
CA ILE A 52 32.18 14.48 8.64
C ILE A 52 32.14 13.03 8.14
N GLY A 53 33.30 12.46 7.80
CA GLY A 53 33.40 11.05 7.38
C GLY A 53 33.74 10.86 5.91
N ASP A 54 33.43 9.68 5.37
CA ASP A 54 33.75 9.31 4.00
C ASP A 54 32.88 10.01 2.94
N ALA A 55 33.30 9.90 1.68
CA ALA A 55 32.68 10.57 0.54
C ALA A 55 31.20 10.19 0.36
N TYR A 56 30.84 8.94 0.67
CA TYR A 56 29.48 8.44 0.53
C TYR A 56 28.55 9.06 1.58
N TYR A 57 28.94 9.06 2.86
CA TYR A 57 28.13 9.68 3.91
C TYR A 57 27.94 11.18 3.68
N ASN A 58 28.98 11.89 3.22
CA ASN A 58 28.88 13.31 2.91
C ASN A 58 27.93 13.59 1.72
N ALA A 59 27.96 12.74 0.69
CA ALA A 59 27.02 12.82 -0.43
C ALA A 59 25.58 12.53 0.00
N LEU A 60 25.37 11.48 0.80
CA LEU A 60 24.06 11.14 1.35
C LEU A 60 23.50 12.27 2.22
N HIS A 61 24.34 12.84 3.09
CA HIS A 61 23.98 13.99 3.92
C HIS A 61 23.52 15.18 3.07
N LEU A 62 24.26 15.56 2.03
CA LEU A 62 23.89 16.66 1.12
C LEU A 62 22.52 16.42 0.46
N VAL A 63 22.30 15.21 -0.07
CA VAL A 63 21.05 14.88 -0.79
C VAL A 63 19.86 14.90 0.16
N LEU A 64 19.97 14.26 1.34
CA LEU A 64 18.90 14.24 2.33
C LEU A 64 18.58 15.64 2.86
N TRP A 65 19.62 16.44 3.14
CA TRP A 65 19.45 17.82 3.58
C TRP A 65 18.69 18.66 2.55
N ALA A 66 19.08 18.56 1.27
CA ALA A 66 18.43 19.30 0.20
C ALA A 66 16.96 18.86 -0.02
N LEU A 67 16.67 17.56 0.10
CA LEU A 67 15.30 17.03 0.01
C LEU A 67 14.43 17.50 1.19
N ASN A 68 15.00 17.59 2.39
CA ASN A 68 14.29 18.06 3.58
C ASN A 68 13.90 19.54 3.50
N ILE A 69 14.73 20.38 2.85
CA ILE A 69 14.40 21.79 2.59
C ILE A 69 13.24 21.89 1.58
N GLY A 70 13.19 20.99 0.61
CA GLY A 70 12.21 21.01 -0.47
C GLY A 70 12.51 22.13 -1.47
N THR A 71 12.05 23.35 -1.19
CA THR A 71 12.10 24.49 -2.12
C THR A 71 13.05 25.57 -1.61
N ASN A 72 13.97 26.03 -2.46
CA ASN A 72 14.83 27.17 -2.17
C ASN A 72 14.00 28.47 -2.18
N PRO A 73 13.91 29.21 -1.07
CA PRO A 73 13.12 30.44 -0.98
C PRO A 73 13.56 31.54 -1.96
N LYS A 74 14.82 31.54 -2.37
CA LYS A 74 15.43 32.62 -3.17
C LYS A 74 15.13 32.51 -4.66
N ASP A 75 15.37 31.34 -5.27
CA ASP A 75 15.15 31.13 -6.71
C ASP A 75 13.87 30.34 -7.02
N LYS A 76 13.17 29.85 -5.99
CA LYS A 76 11.96 29.02 -6.07
C LYS A 76 12.16 27.69 -6.80
N ASN A 77 13.40 27.26 -7.02
CA ASN A 77 13.73 25.91 -7.49
C ASN A 77 13.63 24.93 -6.32
N ALA A 78 13.60 23.63 -6.61
CA ALA A 78 13.90 22.66 -5.58
C ALA A 78 15.32 22.92 -5.05
N ALA A 79 15.54 22.82 -3.73
CA ALA A 79 16.86 23.06 -3.15
C ALA A 79 17.93 22.14 -3.75
N LEU A 80 17.57 20.88 -4.02
CA LEU A 80 18.42 19.96 -4.76
C LEU A 80 18.71 20.44 -6.19
N GLY A 81 17.72 21.01 -6.89
CA GLY A 81 17.91 21.63 -8.21
C GLY A 81 18.89 22.80 -8.19
N SER A 82 18.81 23.67 -7.17
CA SER A 82 19.76 24.78 -6.99
C SER A 82 21.20 24.33 -6.76
N ILE A 83 21.39 23.13 -6.20
CA ILE A 83 22.72 22.52 -5.98
C ILE A 83 23.24 21.82 -7.25
N LEU A 84 22.37 21.05 -7.92
CA LEU A 84 22.78 20.22 -9.06
C LEU A 84 22.93 21.02 -10.35
N TYR A 85 22.14 22.07 -10.56
CA TYR A 85 22.19 22.82 -11.82
C TYR A 85 23.56 23.47 -12.11
N PRO A 86 24.26 24.08 -11.13
CA PRO A 86 25.64 24.54 -11.32
C PRO A 86 26.61 23.46 -11.82
N LEU A 87 26.40 22.19 -11.46
CA LEU A 87 27.26 21.09 -11.90
C LEU A 87 27.23 20.88 -13.42
N ILE A 88 26.13 21.23 -14.09
CA ILE A 88 26.03 21.12 -15.57
C ILE A 88 27.09 21.98 -16.27
N ARG A 89 27.47 23.11 -15.67
CA ARG A 89 28.53 24.00 -16.16
C ARG A 89 29.89 23.74 -15.49
N GLY A 90 29.93 22.80 -14.54
CA GLY A 90 31.09 22.47 -13.74
C GLY A 90 32.02 21.41 -14.37
N PRO A 91 33.04 20.96 -13.61
CA PRO A 91 34.09 20.07 -14.11
C PRO A 91 33.66 18.60 -14.28
N ILE A 92 32.38 18.26 -14.08
CA ILE A 92 31.91 16.88 -14.28
C ILE A 92 31.89 16.52 -15.77
N GLY A 93 32.21 15.26 -16.08
CA GLY A 93 32.22 14.72 -17.44
C GLY A 93 30.83 14.69 -18.09
N LEU A 94 30.78 14.44 -19.40
CA LEU A 94 29.54 14.44 -20.18
C LEU A 94 28.48 13.50 -19.59
N GLU A 95 28.87 12.29 -19.19
CA GLU A 95 27.97 11.31 -18.58
C GLU A 95 27.31 11.86 -17.30
N GLY A 96 28.10 12.51 -16.45
CA GLY A 96 27.57 13.18 -15.25
C GLY A 96 26.59 14.29 -15.58
N ARG A 97 26.87 15.08 -16.63
CA ARG A 97 25.98 16.16 -17.07
C ARG A 97 24.67 15.62 -17.62
N VAL A 98 24.71 14.54 -18.40
CA VAL A 98 23.51 13.84 -18.90
C VAL A 98 22.67 13.33 -17.74
N PHE A 99 23.31 12.67 -16.76
CA PHE A 99 22.64 12.16 -15.56
C PHE A 99 21.96 13.29 -14.77
N ILE A 100 22.69 14.36 -14.45
CA ILE A 100 22.14 15.50 -13.70
C ILE A 100 21.02 16.21 -14.47
N ALA A 101 21.19 16.43 -15.77
CA ALA A 101 20.15 17.02 -16.61
C ALA A 101 18.90 16.11 -16.65
N GLY A 102 19.08 14.79 -16.72
CA GLY A 102 18.02 13.79 -16.64
C GLY A 102 17.21 13.91 -15.35
N LEU A 103 17.88 14.01 -14.19
CA LEU A 103 17.22 14.22 -12.90
C LEU A 103 16.46 15.56 -12.85
N ILE A 104 17.07 16.64 -13.34
CA ILE A 104 16.44 17.97 -13.36
C ILE A 104 15.14 17.96 -14.19
N VAL A 105 15.15 17.30 -15.35
CA VAL A 105 13.98 17.18 -16.22
C VAL A 105 12.94 16.25 -15.59
N LYS A 106 13.34 15.02 -15.21
CA LYS A 106 12.44 13.98 -14.66
C LYS A 106 11.70 14.44 -13.41
N TYR A 107 12.40 15.09 -12.47
CA TYR A 107 11.86 15.52 -11.18
C TYR A 107 11.49 17.01 -11.15
N ARG A 108 11.55 17.70 -12.30
CA ARG A 108 11.18 19.11 -12.42
C ARG A 108 11.91 20.02 -11.42
N LEU A 109 13.19 19.73 -11.13
CA LEU A 109 13.96 20.36 -10.05
C LEU A 109 14.17 21.88 -10.21
N LEU A 110 14.12 22.39 -11.44
CA LEU A 110 14.21 23.82 -11.75
C LEU A 110 12.86 24.36 -12.16
N ARG A 111 12.42 25.49 -11.60
CA ARG A 111 11.11 26.10 -11.88
C ARG A 111 10.90 26.46 -13.35
N SER A 112 11.94 26.95 -14.04
CA SER A 112 11.85 27.43 -15.42
C SER A 112 11.68 26.27 -16.41
N ASP A 113 10.52 26.19 -17.06
CA ASP A 113 10.27 25.23 -18.15
C ASP A 113 11.21 25.43 -19.34
N ALA A 114 11.56 26.67 -19.66
CA ALA A 114 12.48 26.97 -20.76
C ALA A 114 13.88 26.35 -20.51
N VAL A 115 14.39 26.45 -19.28
CA VAL A 115 15.69 25.86 -18.91
C VAL A 115 15.61 24.34 -18.93
N ARG A 116 14.52 23.75 -18.45
CA ARG A 116 14.32 22.28 -18.50
C ARG A 116 14.26 21.79 -19.95
N ALA A 117 13.56 22.49 -20.83
CA ALA A 117 13.46 22.18 -22.26
C ALA A 117 14.83 22.31 -22.97
N GLU A 118 15.61 23.35 -22.64
CA GLU A 118 16.97 23.51 -23.16
C GLU A 118 17.86 22.33 -22.75
N LEU A 119 17.85 21.93 -21.48
CA LEU A 119 18.62 20.78 -20.99
C LEU A 119 18.18 19.48 -21.66
N GLN A 120 16.87 19.29 -21.82
CA GLN A 120 16.30 18.13 -22.47
C GLN A 120 16.76 18.01 -23.93
N ALA A 121 16.71 19.11 -24.69
CA ALA A 121 17.17 19.14 -26.07
C ALA A 121 18.70 18.95 -26.16
N ARG A 122 19.46 19.66 -25.32
CA ARG A 122 20.93 19.64 -25.33
C ARG A 122 21.52 18.26 -25.02
N TYR A 123 20.91 17.51 -24.09
CA TYR A 123 21.38 16.19 -23.68
C TYR A 123 20.55 15.04 -24.25
N GLN A 124 19.65 15.32 -25.22
CA GLN A 124 18.78 14.34 -25.88
C GLN A 124 18.01 13.47 -24.88
N ILE A 125 17.58 14.06 -23.76
CA ILE A 125 16.84 13.35 -22.72
C ILE A 125 15.44 13.04 -23.30
N PRO A 126 15.00 11.77 -23.27
CA PRO A 126 13.67 11.41 -23.75
C PRO A 126 12.61 12.27 -23.06
N ALA A 127 11.73 12.89 -23.83
CA ALA A 127 10.53 13.50 -23.27
C ALA A 127 9.76 12.38 -22.57
N VAL A 128 9.66 12.45 -21.24
CA VAL A 128 8.53 11.81 -20.59
C VAL A 128 7.34 12.59 -21.14
N PRO A 129 6.49 12.00 -22.00
CA PRO A 129 5.31 12.71 -22.45
C PRO A 129 4.59 13.18 -21.19
N ALA A 130 4.26 14.48 -21.13
CA ALA A 130 3.23 14.90 -20.19
C ALA A 130 2.07 13.90 -20.36
N PRO A 131 1.50 13.34 -19.27
CA PRO A 131 0.33 12.49 -19.41
C PRO A 131 -0.60 13.25 -20.33
N ALA A 132 -0.94 12.64 -21.48
CA ALA A 132 -1.60 13.33 -22.58
C ALA A 132 -2.69 14.19 -21.96
N GLY A 133 -2.50 15.51 -22.00
CA GLY A 133 -3.51 16.43 -21.53
C GLY A 133 -4.73 16.05 -22.33
N THR A 134 -5.73 15.50 -21.65
CA THR A 134 -7.01 15.22 -22.27
C THR A 134 -7.39 16.50 -22.98
N SER A 135 -7.42 16.50 -24.31
CA SER A 135 -8.06 17.57 -25.05
C SER A 135 -9.46 17.63 -24.45
N GLN A 136 -9.75 18.63 -23.63
CA GLN A 136 -11.09 18.81 -23.13
C GLN A 136 -11.93 19.19 -24.34
N THR A 137 -12.59 18.19 -24.93
CA THR A 137 -13.52 18.34 -26.04
C THR A 137 -14.91 18.72 -25.54
N GLY A 138 -15.01 19.26 -24.32
CA GLY A 138 -16.24 19.75 -23.72
C GLY A 138 -16.42 21.25 -23.96
N PRO A 139 -17.66 21.76 -23.83
CA PRO A 139 -17.89 23.20 -23.82
C PRO A 139 -17.04 23.84 -22.72
N GLN A 140 -16.45 25.01 -23.00
CA GLN A 140 -15.82 25.79 -21.94
C GLN A 140 -16.90 26.11 -20.89
N VAL A 141 -16.61 25.74 -19.65
CA VAL A 141 -17.48 26.09 -18.52
C VAL A 141 -17.19 27.56 -18.21
N ASP A 142 -18.15 28.42 -18.51
CA ASP A 142 -18.18 29.79 -18.00
C ASP A 142 -18.63 29.71 -16.54
N TRP A 143 -17.65 29.61 -15.65
CA TRP A 143 -17.86 29.37 -14.23
C TRP A 143 -18.50 30.65 -13.65
N ALA A 144 -19.75 30.55 -13.17
CA ALA A 144 -20.58 31.72 -12.91
C ALA A 144 -20.30 32.44 -11.57
N ASP A 145 -19.35 31.95 -10.78
CA ASP A 145 -19.16 32.36 -9.40
C ASP A 145 -17.66 32.70 -9.16
N ASP A 146 -17.38 33.90 -8.65
CA ASP A 146 -16.04 34.50 -8.55
C ASP A 146 -15.24 33.93 -7.35
N THR A 147 -15.52 32.70 -6.96
CA THR A 147 -14.93 32.04 -5.81
C THR A 147 -13.42 31.88 -6.04
N GLU A 148 -12.60 32.62 -5.29
CA GLU A 148 -11.15 32.60 -5.45
C GLU A 148 -10.60 31.17 -5.29
N GLN A 149 -9.53 30.84 -6.01
CA GLN A 149 -8.87 29.52 -5.99
C GLN A 149 -8.56 28.98 -4.58
N LEU A 150 -8.47 29.85 -3.57
CA LEU A 150 -8.27 29.49 -2.16
C LEU A 150 -9.55 28.95 -1.48
N GLU A 151 -10.72 29.48 -1.80
CA GLU A 151 -11.99 29.00 -1.27
C GLU A 151 -12.35 27.65 -1.91
N LEU A 152 -12.08 27.48 -3.21
CA LEU A 152 -12.21 26.20 -3.91
C LEU A 152 -11.30 25.11 -3.31
N GLN A 153 -10.08 25.46 -2.86
CA GLN A 153 -9.18 24.52 -2.16
C GLN A 153 -9.75 24.00 -0.84
N GLY A 154 -10.66 24.72 -0.18
CA GLY A 154 -11.37 24.25 1.01
C GLY A 154 -12.49 23.25 0.72
N TRP A 155 -12.98 23.20 -0.53
CA TRP A 155 -14.03 22.28 -0.98
C TRP A 155 -13.45 20.99 -1.53
N PHE A 156 -12.22 21.03 -2.05
CA PHE A 156 -11.48 19.86 -2.46
C PHE A 156 -10.89 19.16 -1.22
N THR A 157 -11.50 18.04 -0.84
CA THR A 157 -10.76 16.95 -0.16
C THR A 157 -9.62 16.48 -1.07
N PRO A 158 -8.57 15.77 -0.58
CA PRO A 158 -7.57 15.17 -1.47
C PRO A 158 -8.27 14.47 -2.64
N GLU A 159 -7.78 14.67 -3.86
CA GLU A 159 -8.45 14.24 -5.10
C GLU A 159 -9.12 12.88 -4.92
N PRO A 160 -10.43 12.76 -5.22
CA PRO A 160 -11.17 11.54 -4.96
C PRO A 160 -10.53 10.40 -5.75
N GLN A 161 -10.18 9.33 -5.05
CA GLN A 161 -9.60 8.16 -5.69
C GLN A 161 -10.65 7.51 -6.60
N LEU A 162 -10.42 7.57 -7.91
CA LEU A 162 -11.32 6.99 -8.91
C LEU A 162 -11.11 5.48 -9.00
N TYR A 163 -12.19 4.72 -8.86
CA TYR A 163 -12.20 3.28 -9.05
C TYR A 163 -13.08 2.92 -10.25
N PRO A 164 -12.63 2.07 -11.18
CA PRO A 164 -13.45 1.66 -12.31
C PRO A 164 -14.64 0.84 -11.82
N MET A 165 -15.79 0.97 -12.48
CA MET A 165 -17.00 0.19 -12.13
C MET A 165 -16.75 -1.32 -12.12
N SER A 166 -15.87 -1.82 -12.99
CA SER A 166 -15.45 -3.23 -13.00
C SER A 166 -14.84 -3.68 -11.67
N MET A 167 -14.10 -2.81 -10.99
CA MET A 167 -13.54 -3.10 -9.66
C MET A 167 -14.66 -3.21 -8.62
N ILE A 168 -15.65 -2.31 -8.65
CA ILE A 168 -16.80 -2.35 -7.74
C ILE A 168 -17.62 -3.62 -7.97
N MET A 169 -17.91 -3.96 -9.23
CA MET A 169 -18.64 -5.19 -9.57
C MET A 169 -17.87 -6.45 -9.16
N THR A 170 -16.54 -6.45 -9.30
CA THR A 170 -15.69 -7.56 -8.85
C THR A 170 -15.70 -7.66 -7.32
N ALA A 171 -15.59 -6.54 -6.60
CA ALA A 171 -15.70 -6.49 -5.15
C ALA A 171 -17.03 -7.10 -4.66
N ALA A 172 -18.14 -6.67 -5.28
CA ALA A 172 -19.46 -7.19 -4.97
C ALA A 172 -19.57 -8.70 -5.24
N ALA A 173 -18.98 -9.19 -6.33
CA ALA A 173 -18.93 -10.61 -6.63
C ALA A 173 -18.11 -11.40 -5.59
N ARG A 174 -17.00 -10.85 -5.08
CA ARG A 174 -16.18 -11.46 -4.02
C ARG A 174 -16.86 -11.42 -2.66
N ALA A 175 -17.61 -10.36 -2.36
CA ALA A 175 -18.38 -10.21 -1.12
C ALA A 175 -19.37 -11.37 -0.88
N ARG A 176 -19.87 -12.00 -1.95
CA ARG A 176 -20.74 -13.19 -1.89
C ARG A 176 -20.09 -14.43 -1.29
N SER A 177 -18.76 -14.46 -1.21
CA SER A 177 -18.00 -15.53 -0.55
C SER A 177 -17.76 -15.25 0.93
N ILE A 178 -18.07 -14.04 1.42
CA ILE A 178 -17.66 -13.60 2.75
C ILE A 178 -18.83 -13.72 3.73
N CYS A 179 -18.54 -14.21 4.93
CA CYS A 179 -19.49 -14.28 6.02
C CYS A 179 -18.92 -13.67 7.31
N ARG A 180 -19.82 -13.23 8.18
CA ARG A 180 -19.50 -12.99 9.58
C ARG A 180 -19.52 -14.32 10.33
N VAL A 181 -18.50 -14.57 11.14
CA VAL A 181 -18.40 -15.74 12.01
C VAL A 181 -18.78 -15.32 13.42
N GLU A 182 -19.81 -15.93 13.99
CA GLU A 182 -20.37 -15.60 15.31
C GLU A 182 -20.24 -16.82 16.22
N VAL A 183 -19.31 -16.79 17.18
CA VAL A 183 -19.06 -17.90 18.10
C VAL A 183 -19.70 -17.59 19.46
N GLY A 184 -20.95 -18.01 19.64
CA GLY A 184 -21.78 -17.61 20.79
C GLY A 184 -21.19 -18.00 22.15
N ALA A 185 -20.60 -19.20 22.27
CA ALA A 185 -20.08 -19.72 23.54
C ALA A 185 -18.97 -18.85 24.18
N ILE A 186 -18.24 -18.10 23.36
CA ILE A 186 -17.12 -17.24 23.79
C ILE A 186 -17.35 -15.76 23.44
N ASN A 187 -18.54 -15.40 22.95
CA ASN A 187 -18.88 -14.05 22.50
C ASN A 187 -17.84 -13.47 21.54
N MET A 188 -17.33 -14.30 20.61
CA MET A 188 -16.33 -13.90 19.64
C MET A 188 -16.98 -13.67 18.28
N MET A 189 -16.57 -12.61 17.60
CA MET A 189 -16.94 -12.33 16.22
C MET A 189 -15.70 -12.26 15.34
N GLY A 190 -15.85 -12.72 14.11
CA GLY A 190 -14.81 -12.70 13.09
C GLY A 190 -15.40 -12.64 11.69
N THR A 191 -14.53 -12.82 10.71
CA THR A 191 -14.86 -12.91 9.30
C THR A 191 -14.40 -14.28 8.77
N GLY A 192 -15.11 -14.80 7.77
CA GLY A 192 -14.73 -16.02 7.07
C GLY A 192 -14.96 -15.91 5.57
N ILE A 193 -14.31 -16.78 4.81
CA ILE A 193 -14.45 -16.90 3.36
C ILE A 193 -14.85 -18.33 2.97
N LEU A 194 -15.94 -18.46 2.21
CA LEU A 194 -16.40 -19.68 1.57
C LEU A 194 -15.46 -20.02 0.40
N ILE A 195 -14.70 -21.10 0.54
CA ILE A 195 -13.69 -21.53 -0.45
C ILE A 195 -14.11 -22.79 -1.22
N ALA A 196 -15.14 -23.51 -0.76
CA ALA A 196 -15.80 -24.61 -1.46
C ALA A 196 -17.31 -24.57 -1.13
N PRO A 197 -18.18 -25.38 -1.76
CA PRO A 197 -19.64 -25.32 -1.57
C PRO A 197 -20.12 -25.41 -0.12
N ASP A 198 -19.36 -26.09 0.74
CA ASP A 198 -19.66 -26.29 2.16
C ASP A 198 -18.48 -25.96 3.10
N LEU A 199 -17.41 -25.32 2.59
CA LEU A 199 -16.18 -25.08 3.37
C LEU A 199 -15.85 -23.60 3.52
N VAL A 200 -15.76 -23.15 4.78
CA VAL A 200 -15.44 -21.77 5.15
C VAL A 200 -14.11 -21.71 5.89
N LEU A 201 -13.19 -20.89 5.39
CA LEU A 201 -11.91 -20.60 6.02
C LEU A 201 -12.06 -19.37 6.93
N THR A 202 -11.57 -19.48 8.16
CA THR A 202 -11.43 -18.36 9.11
C THR A 202 -10.17 -18.56 9.96
N ASN A 203 -9.93 -17.70 10.96
CA ASN A 203 -8.81 -17.89 11.89
C ASN A 203 -9.08 -18.96 12.94
N TYR A 204 -8.01 -19.60 13.42
CA TYR A 204 -8.06 -20.53 14.54
C TYR A 204 -8.51 -19.80 15.81
N HIS A 205 -7.92 -18.63 16.08
CA HIS A 205 -8.23 -17.88 17.29
C HIS A 205 -9.66 -17.33 17.31
N VAL A 206 -10.34 -17.17 16.16
CA VAL A 206 -11.76 -16.79 16.13
C VAL A 206 -12.60 -17.90 16.76
N MET A 207 -12.25 -19.17 16.51
CA MET A 207 -12.95 -20.33 17.06
C MET A 207 -12.56 -20.63 18.52
N GLY A 208 -11.36 -20.25 18.94
CA GLY A 208 -10.79 -20.61 20.25
C GLY A 208 -10.52 -19.46 21.22
N ALA A 209 -10.80 -18.21 20.84
CA ALA A 209 -10.34 -16.96 21.49
C ALA A 209 -8.81 -16.78 21.63
N SER A 210 -8.01 -17.81 21.35
CA SER A 210 -6.56 -17.82 21.49
C SER A 210 -5.92 -18.88 20.61
N LEU A 211 -4.68 -18.62 20.17
CA LEU A 211 -3.84 -19.62 19.49
C LEU A 211 -3.43 -20.78 20.40
N ALA A 212 -3.56 -20.61 21.73
CA ALA A 212 -3.28 -21.65 22.71
C ALA A 212 -4.50 -22.54 23.03
N ALA A 213 -5.66 -22.28 22.42
CA ALA A 213 -6.86 -23.07 22.66
C ALA A 213 -6.66 -24.53 22.24
N ASP A 214 -7.16 -25.46 23.04
CA ASP A 214 -7.20 -26.89 22.72
C ASP A 214 -8.21 -27.16 21.58
N PRO A 215 -7.90 -28.01 20.59
CA PRO A 215 -8.88 -28.54 19.63
C PRO A 215 -10.25 -28.95 20.23
N ALA A 216 -10.28 -29.48 21.46
CA ALA A 216 -11.54 -29.81 22.13
C ALA A 216 -12.41 -28.56 22.44
N ALA A 217 -11.78 -27.43 22.74
CA ALA A 217 -12.48 -26.16 22.95
C ALA A 217 -13.11 -25.67 21.64
N LEU A 218 -12.40 -25.76 20.52
CA LEU A 218 -12.92 -25.39 19.21
C LEU A 218 -14.15 -26.25 18.83
N LYS A 219 -14.09 -27.56 19.08
CA LYS A 219 -15.23 -28.47 18.86
C LYS A 219 -16.43 -28.16 19.76
N THR A 220 -16.19 -27.71 20.98
CA THR A 220 -17.27 -27.28 21.87
C THR A 220 -17.90 -25.98 21.35
N ASN A 221 -17.07 -25.03 20.95
CA ASN A 221 -17.50 -23.74 20.44
C ASN A 221 -18.24 -23.83 19.10
N SER A 222 -17.88 -24.81 18.25
CA SER A 222 -18.48 -25.01 16.93
C SER A 222 -20.00 -25.26 16.99
N ALA A 223 -20.50 -25.89 18.06
CA ALA A 223 -21.94 -26.11 18.26
C ALA A 223 -22.73 -24.80 18.43
N SER A 224 -22.08 -23.75 18.92
CA SER A 224 -22.66 -22.41 19.10
C SER A 224 -22.30 -21.43 17.98
N THR A 225 -21.64 -21.92 16.92
CA THR A 225 -21.12 -21.07 15.84
C THR A 225 -22.16 -20.90 14.73
N VAL A 226 -22.39 -19.66 14.34
CA VAL A 226 -23.24 -19.27 13.22
C VAL A 226 -22.39 -18.51 12.19
N LEU A 227 -22.56 -18.84 10.92
CA LEU A 227 -21.99 -18.10 9.80
C LEU A 227 -23.10 -17.27 9.17
N ARG A 228 -22.92 -15.96 9.07
CA ARG A 228 -23.92 -15.05 8.49
C ARG A 228 -23.43 -14.48 7.16
N PHE A 229 -24.07 -14.88 6.08
CA PHE A 229 -23.79 -14.38 4.73
C PHE A 229 -24.70 -13.21 4.38
N GLY A 230 -24.20 -12.21 3.64
CA GLY A 230 -25.03 -11.11 3.15
C GLY A 230 -25.40 -10.03 4.20
N ALA A 231 -24.68 -9.97 5.33
CA ALA A 231 -24.88 -8.93 6.34
C ALA A 231 -24.30 -7.57 5.88
N PHE A 232 -25.05 -6.84 5.05
CA PHE A 232 -24.62 -5.57 4.43
C PHE A 232 -25.22 -4.29 5.04
N ALA A 233 -26.26 -4.38 5.87
CA ALA A 233 -27.04 -3.22 6.33
C ALA A 233 -26.81 -2.89 7.82
N GLU A 234 -26.74 -1.60 8.16
CA GLU A 234 -26.63 -1.07 9.55
C GLU A 234 -27.99 -0.84 10.25
N THR A 235 -29.12 -1.21 9.65
CA THR A 235 -30.43 -0.85 10.20
C THR A 235 -30.85 -1.71 11.40
N LEU A 236 -31.34 -1.03 12.45
CA LEU A 236 -31.75 -1.54 13.77
C LEU A 236 -32.68 -2.78 13.82
N ASN A 237 -33.29 -3.21 12.71
CA ASN A 237 -34.23 -4.34 12.68
C ASN A 237 -33.91 -5.38 11.58
N ALA A 238 -32.72 -5.32 11.00
CA ALA A 238 -32.43 -6.09 9.79
C ALA A 238 -30.94 -6.46 9.71
N ASP A 239 -30.51 -7.35 10.61
CA ASP A 239 -29.34 -8.19 10.38
C ASP A 239 -29.73 -9.33 9.41
N VAL A 240 -30.21 -8.95 8.20
CA VAL A 240 -30.89 -9.80 7.19
C VAL A 240 -29.90 -10.70 6.42
N GLY A 241 -28.81 -11.09 7.06
CA GLY A 241 -27.92 -12.09 6.50
C GLY A 241 -28.51 -13.49 6.66
N GLN A 242 -28.19 -14.37 5.73
CA GLN A 242 -28.54 -15.78 5.82
C GLN A 242 -27.66 -16.46 6.88
N GLU A 243 -28.29 -17.01 7.92
CA GLU A 243 -27.62 -17.80 8.93
C GLU A 243 -27.40 -19.24 8.46
N VAL A 244 -26.18 -19.70 8.64
CA VAL A 244 -25.74 -21.06 8.33
C VAL A 244 -25.04 -21.63 9.55
N ARG A 245 -25.52 -22.78 10.02
CA ARG A 245 -24.86 -23.52 11.11
C ARG A 245 -23.80 -24.46 10.57
N LEU A 246 -22.81 -24.75 11.41
CA LEU A 246 -21.79 -25.73 11.10
C LEU A 246 -22.35 -27.16 11.13
N HIS A 247 -21.65 -28.07 10.45
CA HIS A 247 -21.97 -29.49 10.48
C HIS A 247 -21.88 -30.04 11.91
N ALA A 248 -22.90 -30.77 12.37
CA ALA A 248 -23.02 -31.14 13.78
C ALA A 248 -21.84 -31.97 14.32
N GLU A 249 -21.32 -32.89 13.50
CA GLU A 249 -20.27 -33.85 13.93
C GLU A 249 -18.88 -33.53 13.36
N ASP A 250 -18.83 -32.82 12.23
CA ASP A 250 -17.61 -32.58 11.42
C ASP A 250 -17.43 -31.08 11.14
N ALA A 251 -17.71 -30.26 12.15
CA ALA A 251 -17.71 -28.80 12.02
C ALA A 251 -16.34 -28.22 11.62
N ILE A 252 -15.24 -28.90 11.96
CA ILE A 252 -13.86 -28.44 11.73
C ILE A 252 -13.10 -29.55 11.01
N VAL A 253 -12.83 -29.33 9.72
CA VAL A 253 -12.25 -30.32 8.82
C VAL A 253 -10.72 -30.28 8.87
N ALA A 254 -10.16 -29.08 9.04
CA ALA A 254 -8.73 -28.86 9.19
C ALA A 254 -8.49 -27.61 10.03
N SER A 255 -7.41 -27.58 10.80
CA SER A 255 -7.02 -26.38 11.55
C SER A 255 -5.52 -26.40 11.84
N CYS A 256 -4.92 -25.23 11.99
CA CYS A 256 -3.51 -25.10 12.35
C CYS A 256 -3.29 -23.84 13.18
N PRO A 257 -3.01 -23.95 14.50
CA PRO A 257 -2.72 -22.79 15.34
C PRO A 257 -1.50 -21.99 14.86
N ARG A 258 -0.46 -22.68 14.33
CA ARG A 258 0.77 -22.03 13.83
C ARG A 258 0.57 -21.13 12.61
N ARG A 259 -0.49 -21.38 11.84
CA ARG A 259 -0.88 -20.55 10.69
C ARG A 259 -2.21 -19.85 10.92
N ASP A 260 -2.66 -19.87 12.18
CA ASP A 260 -3.90 -19.31 12.67
C ASP A 260 -5.08 -19.50 11.70
N PHE A 261 -5.36 -20.74 11.28
CA PHE A 261 -6.54 -21.00 10.46
C PHE A 261 -7.38 -22.16 11.00
N ALA A 262 -8.68 -22.08 10.74
CA ALA A 262 -9.64 -23.16 10.88
C ALA A 262 -10.48 -23.24 9.60
N LEU A 263 -10.63 -24.45 9.08
CA LEU A 263 -11.48 -24.78 7.95
C LEU A 263 -12.76 -25.44 8.49
N LEU A 264 -13.86 -24.72 8.35
CA LEU A 264 -15.15 -25.07 8.91
C LEU A 264 -16.02 -25.72 7.84
N ARG A 265 -16.82 -26.73 8.22
CA ARG A 265 -17.84 -27.32 7.37
C ARG A 265 -19.22 -26.81 7.74
N THR A 266 -20.00 -26.39 6.77
CA THR A 266 -21.42 -26.04 6.95
C THR A 266 -22.29 -27.29 7.02
N GLY A 267 -23.48 -27.19 7.60
CA GLY A 267 -24.43 -28.32 7.70
C GLY A 267 -24.98 -28.85 6.36
N GLY A 268 -24.55 -28.28 5.23
CA GLY A 268 -24.89 -28.64 3.86
C GLY A 268 -24.24 -27.68 2.87
N SER A 269 -24.38 -27.95 1.56
CA SER A 269 -23.97 -27.00 0.51
C SER A 269 -24.75 -25.69 0.69
N ILE A 270 -24.02 -24.58 0.71
CA ILE A 270 -24.62 -23.24 0.70
C ILE A 270 -24.32 -22.49 -0.59
N ALA A 271 -23.58 -23.09 -1.52
CA ALA A 271 -23.34 -22.51 -2.84
C ALA A 271 -24.64 -22.36 -3.66
N ASP A 272 -25.67 -23.15 -3.35
CA ASP A 272 -26.99 -23.06 -3.98
C ASP A 272 -27.86 -21.95 -3.37
N ALA A 273 -27.41 -21.33 -2.27
CA ALA A 273 -28.12 -20.22 -1.67
C ALA A 273 -28.00 -18.96 -2.54
N GLU A 274 -29.09 -18.20 -2.59
CA GLU A 274 -29.15 -16.99 -3.39
C GLU A 274 -28.05 -16.01 -2.93
N ASN A 275 -27.29 -15.46 -3.88
CA ASN A 275 -26.22 -14.51 -3.62
C ASN A 275 -25.03 -15.02 -2.78
N VAL A 276 -24.87 -16.33 -2.61
CA VAL A 276 -23.63 -16.93 -2.08
C VAL A 276 -22.82 -17.53 -3.24
N ALA A 277 -21.49 -17.47 -3.17
CA ALA A 277 -20.61 -18.10 -4.16
C ALA A 277 -19.23 -18.39 -3.57
N PRO A 278 -18.72 -19.64 -3.64
CA PRO A 278 -17.35 -19.93 -3.21
C PRO A 278 -16.31 -19.18 -4.04
N PHE A 279 -15.20 -18.79 -3.41
CA PHE A 279 -14.06 -18.18 -4.09
C PHE A 279 -12.73 -18.56 -3.42
N TRP A 280 -11.77 -19.01 -4.22
CA TRP A 280 -10.50 -19.53 -3.73
C TRP A 280 -9.29 -19.24 -4.65
N GLU A 281 -9.43 -18.35 -5.64
CA GLU A 281 -8.32 -18.08 -6.57
C GLU A 281 -7.11 -17.49 -5.83
N LEU A 282 -6.00 -18.23 -5.82
CA LEU A 282 -4.77 -17.86 -5.16
C LEU A 282 -3.96 -16.88 -6.02
N GLY A 283 -3.56 -15.76 -5.43
CA GLY A 283 -2.69 -14.77 -6.06
C GLY A 283 -1.21 -15.09 -5.86
N ALA A 284 -0.37 -14.41 -6.64
CA ALA A 284 1.08 -14.38 -6.40
C ALA A 284 1.39 -13.71 -5.04
N ASP A 285 2.56 -14.05 -4.47
CA ASP A 285 3.01 -13.41 -3.25
C ASP A 285 3.13 -11.89 -3.44
N PRO A 286 2.64 -11.09 -2.48
CA PRO A 286 2.68 -9.64 -2.56
C PRO A 286 4.10 -9.10 -2.36
N ALA A 287 4.38 -7.98 -3.03
CA ALA A 287 5.58 -7.18 -2.84
C ALA A 287 5.31 -5.93 -1.98
N LYS A 288 6.38 -5.34 -1.44
CA LYS A 288 6.28 -4.12 -0.64
C LYS A 288 5.70 -2.99 -1.51
N ARG A 289 4.72 -2.27 -0.95
CA ARG A 289 3.88 -1.25 -1.62
C ARG A 289 2.87 -1.80 -2.62
N ASP A 290 2.63 -3.10 -2.68
CA ASP A 290 1.53 -3.63 -3.48
C ASP A 290 0.17 -3.18 -2.93
N PRO A 291 -0.86 -3.03 -3.79
CA PRO A 291 -2.22 -2.82 -3.36
C PRO A 291 -2.74 -3.99 -2.52
N LEU A 292 -3.52 -3.67 -1.49
CA LEU A 292 -4.17 -4.66 -0.64
C LEU A 292 -5.61 -4.24 -0.37
N TYR A 293 -6.55 -5.15 -0.61
CA TYR A 293 -7.98 -4.94 -0.39
C TYR A 293 -8.49 -5.94 0.63
N VAL A 294 -9.32 -5.49 1.56
CA VAL A 294 -9.84 -6.35 2.64
C VAL A 294 -11.36 -6.22 2.70
N LEU A 295 -12.06 -7.34 2.52
CA LEU A 295 -13.49 -7.47 2.79
C LEU A 295 -13.65 -8.08 4.18
N GLN A 296 -14.35 -7.38 5.07
CA GLN A 296 -14.33 -7.65 6.51
C GLN A 296 -15.64 -7.30 7.19
N HIS A 297 -15.87 -7.87 8.37
CA HIS A 297 -16.91 -7.46 9.32
C HIS A 297 -16.28 -6.71 10.51
N PRO A 298 -15.91 -5.42 10.34
CA PRO A 298 -15.29 -4.65 11.40
C PRO A 298 -16.28 -4.47 12.55
N GLU A 299 -15.79 -4.67 13.77
CA GLU A 299 -16.53 -4.67 15.04
C GLU A 299 -17.69 -5.67 15.08
N GLY A 300 -17.68 -6.68 14.20
CA GLY A 300 -18.81 -7.58 14.01
C GLY A 300 -20.02 -6.91 13.32
N GLY A 301 -19.84 -5.70 12.78
CA GLY A 301 -20.88 -4.97 12.06
C GLY A 301 -21.07 -5.47 10.61
N PRO A 302 -21.75 -4.65 9.78
CA PRO A 302 -21.96 -4.97 8.38
C PRO A 302 -20.66 -5.08 7.59
N MET A 303 -20.70 -5.86 6.52
CA MET A 303 -19.54 -6.06 5.66
C MET A 303 -19.06 -4.75 5.08
N SER A 304 -17.76 -4.52 5.19
CA SER A 304 -17.08 -3.30 4.72
C SER A 304 -15.87 -3.65 3.86
N LEU A 305 -15.60 -2.79 2.88
CA LEU A 305 -14.42 -2.89 2.02
C LEU A 305 -13.40 -1.82 2.42
N ALA A 306 -12.19 -2.24 2.76
CA ALA A 306 -11.04 -1.36 2.92
C ALA A 306 -10.09 -1.51 1.72
N LEU A 307 -9.68 -0.38 1.14
CA LEU A 307 -8.80 -0.33 -0.03
C LEU A 307 -7.51 0.40 0.30
N SER A 308 -6.38 -0.11 -0.17
CA SER A 308 -5.11 0.59 -0.11
C SER A 308 -4.35 0.36 -1.42
N SER A 309 -3.98 1.43 -2.11
CA SER A 309 -3.20 1.36 -3.36
C SER A 309 -1.73 1.00 -3.12
N LYS A 310 -1.23 1.17 -1.89
CA LYS A 310 0.12 0.78 -1.44
C LYS A 310 0.03 0.21 -0.03
N GLY A 311 -0.76 -0.84 0.14
CA GLY A 311 -1.14 -1.38 1.44
C GLY A 311 -0.01 -2.16 2.12
N VAL A 312 0.76 -2.94 1.36
CA VAL A 312 1.78 -3.84 1.93
C VAL A 312 3.02 -3.06 2.37
N THR A 313 3.42 -3.21 3.63
CA THR A 313 4.54 -2.48 4.23
C THR A 313 5.77 -3.35 4.47
N TRP A 314 5.57 -4.63 4.75
CA TRP A 314 6.64 -5.58 5.01
C TRP A 314 6.18 -7.01 4.69
N ILE A 315 7.14 -7.85 4.33
CA ILE A 315 6.95 -9.27 4.05
C ILE A 315 7.98 -10.04 4.86
N ASP A 316 7.53 -11.10 5.52
CA ASP A 316 8.37 -12.01 6.27
C ASP A 316 9.41 -12.69 5.37
N PRO A 317 10.71 -12.70 5.74
CA PRO A 317 11.73 -13.47 5.02
C PRO A 317 11.41 -14.97 4.90
N GLU A 318 10.74 -15.56 5.91
CA GLU A 318 10.26 -16.95 5.85
C GLU A 318 8.97 -17.08 5.04
N GLN A 319 8.42 -15.95 4.59
CA GLN A 319 7.24 -15.83 3.76
C GLN A 319 6.01 -16.53 4.35
N ILE A 320 5.84 -16.38 5.66
CA ILE A 320 4.65 -16.86 6.36
C ILE A 320 3.65 -15.71 6.50
N ASN A 321 4.13 -14.49 6.77
CA ASN A 321 3.28 -13.35 7.08
C ASN A 321 3.59 -12.12 6.22
N ILE A 322 2.59 -11.24 6.10
CA ILE A 322 2.74 -9.88 5.56
C ILE A 322 2.21 -8.87 6.56
N GLN A 323 2.78 -7.67 6.55
CA GLN A 323 2.26 -6.51 7.27
C GLN A 323 1.79 -5.45 6.29
N TYR A 324 0.77 -4.70 6.69
CA TYR A 324 0.13 -3.70 5.84
C TYR A 324 -0.54 -2.59 6.64
N THR A 325 -0.96 -1.54 5.93
CA THR A 325 -1.62 -0.36 6.52
C THR A 325 -3.10 -0.21 6.15
N THR A 326 -3.67 -1.22 5.50
CA THR A 326 -5.12 -1.29 5.25
C THR A 326 -5.86 -1.41 6.59
N ARG A 327 -6.76 -0.46 6.86
CA ARG A 327 -7.47 -0.36 8.13
C ARG A 327 -8.31 -1.61 8.39
N THR A 328 -8.15 -2.17 9.57
CA THR A 328 -8.98 -3.25 10.11
C THR A 328 -9.39 -2.89 11.54
N ALA A 329 -10.36 -3.61 12.08
CA ALA A 329 -10.82 -3.46 13.45
C ALA A 329 -11.01 -4.83 14.11
N SER A 330 -11.47 -4.87 15.37
CA SER A 330 -12.01 -6.11 15.96
C SER A 330 -13.02 -6.76 15.01
N GLY A 331 -13.24 -8.07 15.04
CA GLY A 331 -14.15 -8.76 14.09
C GLY A 331 -13.62 -8.92 12.66
N SER A 332 -12.52 -8.24 12.30
CA SER A 332 -11.89 -8.40 10.98
C SER A 332 -11.03 -9.67 10.90
N SER A 333 -10.69 -10.30 12.03
CA SER A 333 -9.94 -11.58 12.05
C SER A 333 -10.61 -12.62 11.14
N GLY A 334 -9.84 -13.23 10.26
CA GLY A 334 -10.27 -14.21 9.27
C GLY A 334 -10.73 -13.58 7.95
N SER A 335 -10.58 -12.25 7.80
CA SER A 335 -10.88 -11.58 6.54
C SER A 335 -9.87 -11.94 5.46
N PRO A 336 -10.32 -12.24 4.23
CA PRO A 336 -9.41 -12.40 3.12
C PRO A 336 -8.81 -11.05 2.70
N CYS A 337 -7.51 -11.08 2.44
CA CYS A 337 -6.79 -9.99 1.79
C CYS A 337 -6.60 -10.32 0.31
N PHE A 338 -7.01 -9.39 -0.55
CA PHE A 338 -6.90 -9.52 -2.00
C PHE A 338 -5.84 -8.58 -2.58
N ASN A 339 -5.21 -9.01 -3.67
CA ASN A 339 -4.38 -8.14 -4.50
C ASN A 339 -5.23 -7.30 -5.48
N ALA A 340 -4.57 -6.48 -6.30
CA ALA A 340 -5.22 -5.65 -7.33
C ALA A 340 -6.05 -6.43 -8.38
N LYS A 341 -5.81 -7.74 -8.52
CA LYS A 341 -6.54 -8.65 -9.41
C LYS A 341 -7.69 -9.38 -8.72
N TRP A 342 -8.01 -9.02 -7.46
CA TRP A 342 -9.02 -9.71 -6.64
C TRP A 342 -8.73 -11.19 -6.40
N GLN A 343 -7.45 -11.56 -6.34
CA GLN A 343 -6.97 -12.88 -5.95
C GLN A 343 -6.54 -12.89 -4.48
N LEU A 344 -6.73 -14.00 -3.79
CA LEU A 344 -6.39 -14.16 -2.37
C LEU A 344 -4.88 -14.17 -2.19
N VAL A 345 -4.35 -13.31 -1.33
CA VAL A 345 -2.92 -13.26 -1.01
C VAL A 345 -2.62 -13.50 0.47
N ALA A 346 -3.54 -13.15 1.37
CA ALA A 346 -3.38 -13.40 2.80
C ALA A 346 -4.73 -13.56 3.51
N LEU A 347 -4.67 -14.04 4.76
CA LEU A 347 -5.77 -14.08 5.72
C LEU A 347 -5.41 -13.15 6.88
N HIS A 348 -6.19 -12.09 7.10
CA HIS A 348 -5.97 -11.16 8.22
C HIS A 348 -6.10 -11.89 9.55
N HIS A 349 -5.13 -11.73 10.46
CA HIS A 349 -5.13 -12.43 11.74
C HIS A 349 -4.85 -11.54 12.95
N ALA A 350 -4.09 -10.45 12.78
CA ALA A 350 -3.76 -9.54 13.86
C ALA A 350 -3.68 -8.10 13.36
N GLY A 351 -4.07 -7.14 14.19
CA GLY A 351 -3.97 -5.72 13.84
C GLY A 351 -4.22 -4.78 15.01
N ALA A 352 -3.71 -3.55 14.87
CA ALA A 352 -3.94 -2.46 15.81
C ALA A 352 -3.97 -1.13 15.04
N GLY A 353 -5.14 -0.47 15.03
CA GLY A 353 -5.32 0.82 14.37
C GLY A 353 -5.09 0.75 12.87
N SER A 354 -4.07 1.46 12.36
CA SER A 354 -3.71 1.49 10.94
C SER A 354 -2.65 0.46 10.55
N LYS A 355 -2.33 -0.52 11.41
CA LYS A 355 -1.37 -1.58 11.13
C LYS A 355 -2.06 -2.94 11.23
N GLY A 356 -1.97 -3.73 10.16
CA GLY A 356 -2.47 -5.09 10.11
C GLY A 356 -1.36 -6.07 9.75
N GLU A 357 -1.56 -7.32 10.13
CA GLU A 357 -0.77 -8.47 9.74
C GLU A 357 -1.72 -9.56 9.20
N GLY A 358 -1.27 -10.28 8.18
CA GLY A 358 -1.98 -11.40 7.59
C GLY A 358 -1.06 -12.57 7.34
N ILE A 359 -1.59 -13.78 7.48
CA ILE A 359 -0.92 -15.02 7.12
C ILE A 359 -1.01 -15.19 5.60
N LEU A 360 0.11 -15.43 4.93
CA LEU A 360 0.14 -15.63 3.47
C LEU A 360 -0.70 -16.84 3.07
N MET A 361 -1.61 -16.61 2.13
CA MET A 361 -2.62 -17.60 1.74
C MET A 361 -1.98 -18.85 1.13
N ARG A 362 -0.86 -18.70 0.40
CA ARG A 362 -0.07 -19.83 -0.10
C ARG A 362 0.28 -20.85 0.98
N SER A 363 0.59 -20.37 2.18
CA SER A 363 1.06 -21.20 3.29
C SER A 363 -0.09 -22.00 3.92
N ILE A 364 -1.31 -21.47 3.84
CA ILE A 364 -2.56 -22.16 4.24
C ILE A 364 -2.97 -23.15 3.14
N PHE A 365 -2.93 -22.73 1.87
CA PHE A 365 -3.33 -23.56 0.71
C PHE A 365 -2.58 -24.88 0.63
N THR A 366 -1.29 -24.90 0.98
CA THR A 366 -0.53 -26.17 1.04
C THR A 366 -1.14 -27.22 1.98
N GLN A 367 -1.93 -26.81 2.98
CA GLN A 367 -2.59 -27.71 3.93
C GLN A 367 -4.04 -28.04 3.56
N ILE A 368 -4.69 -27.21 2.74
CA ILE A 368 -6.12 -27.35 2.43
C ILE A 368 -6.43 -27.64 0.95
N ALA A 369 -5.42 -27.70 0.08
CA ALA A 369 -5.61 -27.94 -1.36
C ALA A 369 -6.39 -29.22 -1.69
N GLY A 370 -6.28 -30.27 -0.85
CA GLY A 370 -7.03 -31.52 -1.02
C GLY A 370 -8.55 -31.38 -0.88
N PHE A 371 -9.04 -30.26 -0.33
CA PHE A 371 -10.46 -29.98 -0.14
C PHE A 371 -11.07 -29.09 -1.23
N LEU A 372 -10.25 -28.42 -2.07
CA LEU A 372 -10.72 -27.44 -3.06
C LEU A 372 -11.18 -28.06 -4.39
N HIS A 373 -10.87 -29.33 -4.63
CA HIS A 373 -11.14 -30.05 -5.88
C HIS A 373 -12.21 -31.15 -5.75
N GLN A 374 -12.93 -31.15 -4.62
CA GLN A 374 -14.09 -32.02 -4.38
C GLN A 374 -15.36 -31.26 -4.73
#